data_AF-A0A9P1CBV0-F1
#
_entry.id   AF-A0A9P1CBV0-F1
#
_cell.length_a   1.000
_cell.length_b   1.000
_cell.length_c   1.000
_cell.angle_alpha   90.00
_cell.angle_beta   90.00
_cell.angle_gamma   90.00
#
_symmetry.space_group_name_H-M   'P 1'
#
loop_
_entity.id
_entity.type
_entity.pdbx_description
1 polymer ?
#
loop_
_entity_poly.entity_id
_entity_poly.type
_entity_poly.pdbx_seq_one_letter_code
_entity_poly.pdbx_strand_id
1 'polypeptide(L)'
;MPTSANPSSRARGVTLPALQALPVLDAVEPTEAELAVSEQLKQDLELDFPRETAEGLAHREQVLEELEGIVSEWILEEGRSQGAASLGLGVVQPGSDMDTLCIAPPHVAREAFFTAFLKKLENHPHVSDCVPIPGACLGWG
;
A
#
# COMPACT_ATOMS: atom_id res chain seq x y z
N MET A 1 -29.47 -22.35 -38.95
CA MET A 1 -29.63 -22.15 -37.49
C MET A 1 -29.28 -23.48 -36.85
N PRO A 2 -28.13 -23.58 -36.15
CA PRO A 2 -27.94 -22.90 -34.88
C PRO A 2 -26.67 -22.03 -34.84
N THR A 3 -26.76 -20.91 -34.13
CA THR A 3 -25.65 -19.98 -33.88
C THR A 3 -25.00 -20.41 -32.57
N SER A 4 -23.77 -20.96 -32.67
CA SER A 4 -22.95 -21.30 -31.50
C SER A 4 -22.44 -20.03 -30.85
N ALA A 5 -22.66 -19.92 -29.54
CA ALA A 5 -22.15 -18.86 -28.69
C ALA A 5 -20.62 -18.78 -28.74
N ASN A 6 -20.11 -17.54 -28.72
CA ASN A 6 -18.71 -17.19 -28.67
C ASN A 6 -18.29 -17.05 -27.19
N PRO A 7 -17.37 -17.85 -26.64
CA PRO A 7 -16.84 -17.59 -25.31
C PRO A 7 -15.78 -16.48 -25.40
N SER A 8 -16.11 -15.39 -24.70
CA SER A 8 -15.34 -14.16 -24.56
C SER A 8 -14.05 -14.35 -23.75
N SER A 9 -13.15 -13.40 -23.99
CA SER A 9 -12.06 -12.89 -23.13
C SER A 9 -10.96 -13.86 -22.70
N ARG A 10 -9.91 -13.89 -23.53
CA ARG A 10 -8.52 -14.14 -23.10
C ARG A 10 -8.04 -12.95 -22.24
N ALA A 11 -8.26 -13.01 -20.94
CA ALA A 11 -7.52 -12.16 -20.00
C ALA A 11 -6.10 -12.74 -19.86
N ARG A 12 -5.10 -12.00 -20.33
CA ARG A 12 -3.68 -12.23 -20.02
C ARG A 12 -3.41 -11.58 -18.66
N GLY A 13 -3.25 -12.39 -17.62
CA GLY A 13 -2.83 -11.96 -16.28
C GLY A 13 -1.70 -12.87 -15.78
N VAL A 14 -0.70 -12.25 -15.18
CA VAL A 14 0.61 -12.81 -14.81
C VAL A 14 0.46 -13.90 -13.72
N THR A 15 1.08 -15.06 -13.93
CA THR A 15 1.17 -16.14 -12.94
C THR A 15 2.05 -15.72 -11.76
N LEU A 16 1.44 -15.45 -10.61
CA LEU A 16 2.12 -15.48 -9.31
C LEU A 16 2.27 -16.95 -8.86
N PRO A 17 3.39 -17.35 -8.22
CA PRO A 17 3.56 -18.71 -7.73
C PRO A 17 2.57 -18.97 -6.59
N ALA A 18 1.82 -20.07 -6.76
CA ALA A 18 0.80 -20.63 -5.87
C ALA A 18 0.87 -20.25 -4.38
N LEU A 19 0.28 -19.11 -4.01
CA LEU A 19 -0.53 -19.07 -2.80
C LEU A 19 -1.72 -19.97 -3.10
N GLN A 20 -1.83 -21.09 -2.38
CA GLN A 20 -2.98 -21.98 -2.51
C GLN A 20 -4.24 -21.13 -2.33
N ALA A 21 -4.99 -20.95 -3.41
CA ALA A 21 -6.28 -20.29 -3.36
C ALA A 21 -7.07 -21.03 -2.28
N LEU A 22 -7.45 -20.32 -1.22
CA LEU A 22 -8.35 -20.86 -0.22
C LEU A 22 -9.55 -21.44 -0.99
N PRO A 23 -10.01 -22.66 -0.67
CA PRO A 23 -11.17 -23.21 -1.34
C PRO A 23 -12.31 -22.21 -1.18
N VAL A 24 -12.95 -21.85 -2.29
CA VAL A 24 -14.16 -21.05 -2.27
C VAL A 24 -15.14 -21.77 -1.34
N LEU A 25 -15.40 -21.17 -0.18
CA LEU A 25 -16.20 -21.79 0.88
C LEU A 25 -17.64 -21.99 0.39
N ASP A 26 -18.12 -21.08 -0.44
CA ASP A 26 -19.37 -21.15 -1.16
C ASP A 26 -19.26 -20.37 -2.47
N ALA A 27 -19.67 -20.98 -3.58
CA ALA A 27 -19.56 -20.42 -4.94
C ALA A 27 -20.92 -19.92 -5.46
N VAL A 28 -21.92 -19.82 -4.57
CA VAL A 28 -23.24 -19.28 -4.89
C VAL A 28 -23.14 -17.77 -5.12
N GLU A 29 -23.72 -17.33 -6.24
CA GLU A 29 -23.86 -15.91 -6.53
C GLU A 29 -24.76 -15.23 -5.48
N PRO A 30 -24.45 -13.99 -5.06
CA PRO A 30 -25.28 -13.26 -4.12
C PRO A 30 -26.71 -13.13 -4.64
N THR A 31 -27.67 -13.36 -3.75
CA THR A 31 -29.09 -13.10 -4.00
C THR A 31 -29.36 -11.61 -4.15
N GLU A 32 -30.48 -11.26 -4.79
CA GLU A 32 -30.91 -9.85 -4.90
C GLU A 32 -31.05 -9.16 -3.54
N ALA A 33 -31.45 -9.90 -2.50
CA ALA A 33 -31.54 -9.38 -1.14
C ALA A 33 -30.17 -9.06 -0.55
N GLU A 34 -29.17 -9.92 -0.76
CA GLU A 34 -27.78 -9.69 -0.30
C GLU A 34 -27.12 -8.54 -1.05
N LEU A 35 -27.40 -8.40 -2.35
CA LEU A 35 -26.97 -7.25 -3.14
C LEU A 35 -27.60 -5.94 -2.61
N ALA A 36 -28.90 -5.96 -2.29
CA ALA A 36 -29.59 -4.81 -1.74
C ALA A 36 -29.00 -4.38 -0.38
N VAL A 37 -28.71 -5.33 0.52
CA VAL A 37 -28.07 -5.03 1.81
C VAL A 37 -26.63 -4.54 1.63
N SER A 38 -25.88 -5.10 0.67
CA SER A 38 -24.52 -4.63 0.34
C SER A 38 -24.53 -3.20 -0.17
N GLU A 39 -25.54 -2.83 -0.97
CA GLU A 39 -25.69 -1.46 -1.47
C GLU A 39 -26.07 -0.48 -0.35
N GLN A 40 -26.96 -0.89 0.56
CA GLN A 40 -27.27 -0.09 1.75
C GLN A 40 -26.02 0.14 2.60
N LEU A 41 -25.21 -0.90 2.84
CA LEU A 41 -23.96 -0.77 3.58
C LEU A 41 -22.99 0.22 2.92
N LYS A 42 -22.88 0.23 1.58
CA LYS A 42 -22.03 1.20 0.88
C LYS A 42 -22.54 2.63 1.08
N GLN A 43 -23.85 2.84 1.00
CA GLN A 43 -24.45 4.16 1.20
C GLN A 43 -24.20 4.67 2.62
N ASP A 44 -24.38 3.82 3.63
CA ASP A 44 -24.12 4.16 5.02
C ASP A 44 -22.62 4.47 5.24
N LEU A 45 -21.72 3.67 4.65
CA LEU A 45 -20.27 3.92 4.70
C LEU A 45 -19.88 5.23 4.01
N GLU A 46 -20.49 5.59 2.88
CA GLU A 46 -20.19 6.86 2.21
C GLU A 46 -20.63 8.09 3.02
N LEU A 47 -21.66 7.95 3.86
CA LEU A 47 -22.12 9.01 4.75
C LEU A 47 -21.19 9.21 5.95
N ASP A 48 -20.82 8.11 6.62
CA ASP A 48 -20.03 8.16 7.85
C ASP A 48 -18.50 8.17 7.60
N PHE A 49 -18.06 7.57 6.50
CA PHE A 49 -16.65 7.37 6.11
C PHE A 49 -16.45 7.69 4.63
N PRO A 50 -16.52 8.98 4.25
CA PRO A 50 -16.36 9.38 2.86
C PRO A 50 -15.02 8.88 2.30
N ARG A 51 -15.01 8.57 1.01
CA ARG A 51 -13.76 8.19 0.33
C ARG A 51 -12.83 9.39 0.22
N GLU A 52 -11.54 9.10 0.15
CA GLU A 52 -10.53 10.10 -0.17
C GLU A 52 -10.82 10.76 -1.52
N THR A 53 -10.56 12.07 -1.62
CA THR A 53 -10.75 12.81 -2.87
C THR A 53 -9.70 12.40 -3.89
N ALA A 54 -9.97 12.63 -5.18
CA ALA A 54 -8.98 12.36 -6.22
C ALA A 54 -7.69 13.19 -6.01
N GLU A 55 -7.84 14.43 -5.55
CA GLU A 55 -6.74 15.32 -5.20
C GLU A 55 -5.96 14.80 -3.99
N GLY A 56 -6.65 14.30 -2.96
CA GLY A 56 -6.02 13.71 -1.78
C GLY A 56 -5.22 12.45 -2.13
N LEU A 57 -5.78 11.57 -2.97
CA LEU A 57 -5.10 10.38 -3.47
C LEU A 57 -3.85 10.75 -4.28
N ALA A 58 -3.96 11.71 -5.20
CA ALA A 58 -2.83 12.17 -6.00
C ALA A 58 -1.71 12.79 -5.14
N HIS A 59 -2.09 13.54 -4.11
CA HIS A 59 -1.11 14.10 -3.17
C HIS A 59 -0.39 13.00 -2.37
N ARG A 60 -1.12 12.00 -1.87
CA ARG A 60 -0.52 10.85 -1.17
C ARG A 60 0.43 10.06 -2.07
N GLU A 61 0.08 9.86 -3.34
CA GLU A 61 0.95 9.21 -4.33
C GLU A 61 2.25 10.00 -4.53
N GLN A 62 2.16 11.33 -4.69
CA GLN A 62 3.33 12.19 -4.80
C GLN A 62 4.25 12.11 -3.57
N VAL A 63 3.68 12.09 -2.36
CA VAL A 63 4.44 11.97 -1.11
C VAL A 63 5.17 10.62 -1.03
N LEU A 64 4.56 9.54 -1.49
CA LEU A 64 5.21 8.23 -1.53
C LEU A 64 6.34 8.15 -2.54
N GLU A 65 6.13 8.70 -3.73
CA GLU A 65 7.16 8.74 -4.77
C GLU A 65 8.40 9.50 -4.27
N GLU A 66 8.17 10.64 -3.60
CA GLU A 66 9.23 11.42 -2.99
C GLU A 66 9.94 10.64 -1.86
N LEU A 67 9.18 9.99 -0.97
CA LEU A 67 9.74 9.19 0.12
C LEU A 67 10.53 7.98 -0.41
N GLU A 68 10.04 7.29 -1.44
CA GLU A 68 10.73 6.18 -2.12
C GLU A 68 12.05 6.65 -2.73
N GLY A 69 12.07 7.85 -3.32
CA GLY A 69 13.27 8.50 -3.81
C GLY A 69 14.31 8.72 -2.71
N ILE A 70 13.90 9.29 -1.57
CA ILE A 70 14.79 9.54 -0.42
C ILE A 70 15.37 8.22 0.11
N VAL A 71 14.53 7.19 0.26
CA VAL A 71 14.97 5.87 0.75
C VAL A 71 15.94 5.24 -0.24
N SER A 72 15.65 5.28 -1.54
CA SER A 72 16.50 4.70 -2.57
C SER A 72 17.87 5.38 -2.62
N GLU A 73 17.91 6.71 -2.55
CA GLU A 73 19.15 7.47 -2.48
C GLU A 73 19.97 7.10 -1.24
N TRP A 74 19.32 7.05 -0.06
CA TRP A 74 19.97 6.64 1.18
C TRP A 74 20.55 5.22 1.11
N ILE A 75 19.81 4.25 0.58
CA ILE A 75 20.31 2.86 0.44
C ILE A 75 21.54 2.79 -0.48
N LEU A 76 21.58 3.61 -1.53
CA LEU A 76 22.75 3.69 -2.41
C LEU A 76 23.97 4.27 -1.68
N GLU A 77 23.76 5.26 -0.81
CA GLU A 77 24.82 5.86 0.03
C GLU A 77 25.38 4.87 1.07
N GLU A 78 24.55 3.97 1.62
CA GLU A 78 24.96 2.91 2.56
C GLU A 78 25.81 1.79 1.92
N GLY A 79 26.07 1.86 0.60
CA GLY A 79 27.32 1.33 0.07
C GLY A 79 27.26 -0.03 -0.61
N ARG A 80 26.16 -0.39 -1.28
CA ARG A 80 26.19 -1.35 -2.42
C ARG A 80 25.25 -0.88 -3.51
N SER A 81 25.71 -0.92 -4.76
CA SER A 81 24.97 -0.56 -5.98
C SER A 81 23.77 -1.46 -6.31
N GLN A 82 23.21 -2.15 -5.31
CA GLN A 82 22.05 -3.02 -5.41
C GLN A 82 21.15 -2.82 -4.19
N GLY A 83 20.05 -2.12 -4.39
CA GLY A 83 18.97 -1.99 -3.44
C GLY A 83 17.79 -1.27 -4.08
N ALA A 84 16.62 -1.88 -4.02
CA ALA A 84 15.35 -1.23 -4.30
C ALA A 84 14.60 -1.21 -2.97
N ALA A 85 14.06 -0.05 -2.59
CA ALA A 85 13.09 0.01 -1.51
C ALA A 85 11.69 -0.07 -2.10
N SER A 86 10.77 -0.67 -1.35
CA SER A 86 9.34 -0.65 -1.68
C SER A 86 8.59 -0.10 -0.49
N LEU A 87 7.75 0.90 -0.72
CA LEU A 87 6.84 1.45 0.29
C LEU A 87 5.42 1.03 -0.11
N GLY A 88 4.71 0.38 0.82
CA GLY A 88 3.31 0.01 0.62
C GLY A 88 2.39 0.94 1.41
N LEU A 89 1.18 1.18 0.89
CA LEU A 89 0.08 1.82 1.61
C LEU A 89 -0.92 0.82 2.16
N GLY A 90 -1.46 1.14 3.34
CA GLY A 90 -2.66 0.53 3.89
C GLY A 90 -3.96 1.20 3.38
N VAL A 91 -5.06 0.92 4.08
CA VAL A 91 -6.39 1.50 3.78
C VAL A 91 -6.34 3.03 3.89
N VAL A 92 -6.84 3.72 2.87
CA VAL A 92 -6.78 5.18 2.74
C VAL A 92 -8.12 5.78 3.14
N GLN A 93 -8.17 6.52 4.26
CA GLN A 93 -9.33 7.33 4.65
C GLN A 93 -8.95 8.82 4.64
N PRO A 94 -9.86 9.74 4.30
CA PRO A 94 -9.60 11.18 4.37
C PRO A 94 -9.01 11.60 5.72
N GLY A 95 -7.87 12.30 5.69
CA GLY A 95 -7.19 12.75 6.90
C GLY A 95 -6.56 11.66 7.76
N SER A 96 -6.56 10.40 7.33
CA SER A 96 -5.80 9.33 7.97
C SER A 96 -4.30 9.48 7.70
N ASP A 97 -3.50 9.00 8.65
CA ASP A 97 -2.06 8.83 8.45
C ASP A 97 -1.75 7.84 7.32
N MET A 98 -0.52 7.95 6.79
CA MET A 98 0.05 7.02 5.82
C MET A 98 1.08 6.13 6.51
N ASP A 99 0.67 4.92 6.87
CA ASP A 99 1.60 3.91 7.34
C ASP A 99 2.45 3.39 6.18
N THR A 100 3.76 3.45 6.31
CA THR A 100 4.70 2.96 5.30
C THR A 100 5.72 2.01 5.92
N LEU A 101 6.08 0.96 5.18
CA LEU A 101 7.12 0.00 5.55
C LEU A 101 8.29 0.14 4.59
N CYS A 102 9.46 0.55 5.11
CA CYS A 102 10.70 0.56 4.36
C CYS A 102 11.36 -0.83 4.42
N ILE A 103 11.56 -1.46 3.26
CA ILE A 103 12.32 -2.70 3.12
C ILE A 103 13.68 -2.38 2.52
N ALA A 104 14.76 -2.65 3.28
CA ALA A 104 16.13 -2.41 2.86
C ALA A 104 16.93 -3.72 2.73
N PRO A 105 17.99 -3.76 1.90
CA PRO A 105 18.86 -4.93 1.78
C PRO A 105 19.54 -5.32 3.11
N PRO A 106 20.01 -6.58 3.25
CA PRO A 106 20.59 -7.08 4.51
C PRO A 106 21.83 -6.35 5.04
N HIS A 107 22.50 -5.57 4.19
CA HIS A 107 23.68 -4.81 4.58
C HIS A 107 23.35 -3.45 5.19
N VAL A 108 22.11 -2.97 5.03
CA VAL A 108 21.64 -1.72 5.62
C VAL A 108 21.23 -2.01 7.06
N ALA A 109 21.96 -1.44 8.01
CA ALA A 109 21.73 -1.64 9.43
C ALA A 109 20.52 -0.83 9.92
N ARG A 110 19.78 -1.35 10.90
CA ARG A 110 18.66 -0.61 11.52
C ARG A 110 19.14 0.69 12.16
N GLU A 111 20.36 0.70 12.67
CA GLU A 111 21.00 1.88 13.27
C GLU A 111 21.18 3.00 12.23
N ALA A 112 21.45 2.65 10.97
CA ALA A 112 21.58 3.62 9.88
C ALA A 112 20.24 4.33 9.58
N PHE A 113 19.11 3.62 9.74
CA PHE A 113 17.78 4.22 9.60
C PHE A 113 17.54 5.34 10.64
N PHE A 114 17.90 5.10 11.90
CA PHE A 114 17.72 6.11 12.97
C PHE A 114 18.87 7.14 13.04
N THR A 115 19.83 7.12 12.11
CA THR A 115 20.96 8.06 12.12
C THR A 115 21.15 8.79 10.78
N ALA A 116 21.51 8.07 9.70
CA ALA A 116 21.74 8.67 8.38
C ALA A 116 20.42 9.04 7.71
N PHE A 117 19.47 8.11 7.65
CA PHE A 117 18.17 8.35 7.03
C PHE A 117 17.34 9.41 7.77
N LEU A 118 17.32 9.36 9.11
CA LEU A 118 16.67 10.37 9.94
C LEU A 118 17.16 11.79 9.59
N LYS A 119 18.47 12.01 9.50
CA LYS A 119 19.03 13.30 9.09
C LYS A 119 18.61 13.69 7.68
N LYS A 120 18.45 12.73 6.78
CA LYS A 120 18.00 13.00 5.41
C LYS A 120 16.56 13.51 5.40
N LEU A 121 15.68 12.90 6.21
CA LEU A 121 14.31 13.37 6.41
C LEU A 121 14.26 14.75 7.07
N GLU A 122 15.02 14.97 8.14
CA GLU A 122 15.05 16.27 8.85
C GLU A 122 15.51 17.44 7.97
N ASN A 123 16.36 17.17 6.98
CA ASN A 123 16.84 18.18 6.03
C ASN A 123 15.93 18.34 4.79
N HIS A 124 14.89 17.53 4.66
CA HIS A 124 14.01 17.55 3.50
C HIS A 124 12.99 18.71 3.58
N PRO A 125 12.83 19.55 2.55
CA PRO A 125 12.04 20.78 2.64
C PRO A 125 10.55 20.56 2.91
N HIS A 126 10.00 19.41 2.54
CA HIS A 126 8.59 19.06 2.79
C HIS A 126 8.36 18.40 4.16
N VAL A 127 9.42 18.09 4.92
CA VAL A 127 9.29 17.51 6.25
C VAL A 127 9.19 18.63 7.28
N SER A 128 8.06 18.69 7.98
CA SER A 128 7.80 19.71 9.01
C SER A 128 8.20 19.25 10.41
N ASP A 129 8.00 17.97 10.73
CA ASP A 129 8.34 17.37 12.01
C ASP A 129 8.82 15.93 11.79
N CYS A 130 9.77 15.48 12.60
CA CYS A 130 10.33 14.13 12.54
C CYS A 130 10.69 13.64 13.94
N VAL A 131 9.97 12.63 14.42
CA VAL A 131 10.13 12.09 15.78
C VAL A 131 10.59 10.63 15.70
N PRO A 132 11.87 10.32 15.94
CA PRO A 132 12.37 8.95 15.91
C PRO A 132 11.94 8.18 17.18
N ILE A 133 11.43 6.96 17.01
CA ILE A 133 11.09 6.07 18.13
C ILE A 133 11.83 4.72 18.00
N PRO A 134 13.14 4.66 18.29
CA PRO A 134 13.92 3.43 18.12
C PRO A 134 13.44 2.27 19.00
N GLY A 135 12.84 2.58 20.16
CA GLY A 135 12.34 1.62 21.13
C GLY A 135 10.90 1.15 20.90
N ALA A 136 10.23 1.58 19.83
CA ALA A 136 8.89 1.10 19.53
C ALA A 136 8.90 -0.40 19.21
N CYS A 137 7.96 -1.13 19.79
CA CYS A 137 7.58 -2.45 19.33
C CYS A 137 6.27 -2.34 18.54
N LEU A 138 6.24 -2.93 17.36
CA LEU A 138 4.97 -3.21 16.69
C LEU A 138 4.37 -4.39 17.44
N GLY A 139 3.47 -4.11 18.39
CA GLY A 139 2.90 -5.12 19.28
C GLY A 139 2.10 -6.16 18.50
N TRP A 140 2.74 -7.28 18.19
CA TRP A 140 2.07 -8.53 17.85
C TRP A 140 2.24 -9.45 19.05
N GLY A 141 1.33 -9.32 20.01
CA GLY A 141 1.20 -10.18 21.19
C GLY A 141 -0.01 -11.07 21.07
#